data_AF-A0A9E2ZSJ2-F1
#
_entry.id   AF-A0A9E2ZSJ2-F1
#
_cell.length_a   1.000
_cell.length_b   1.000
_cell.length_c   1.000
_cell.angle_alpha   90.00
_cell.angle_beta   90.00
_cell.angle_gamma   90.00
#
_symmetry.space_group_name_H-M   'P 1'
#
loop_
_entity.id
_entity.type
_entity.pdbx_description
1 polymer ?
#
loop_
_entity_poly.entity_id
_entity_poly.type
_entity_poly.pdbx_seq_one_letter_code
_entity_poly.pdbx_strand_id
1 'polypeptide(L)'
;MPDKITFYAIVGGGSTIDRPLGLARRLETDWGFTDEALQNDFSWSFTPVILEWERGDFADELVEISHEEADRIIQKLRERNGTSGQPRL
;
A
#
# COMPACT_ATOMS: atom_id res chain seq x y z
N MET A 1 -19.00 -5.48 3.80
CA MET A 1 -17.57 -5.82 3.92
C MET A 1 -17.15 -6.42 2.59
N PRO A 2 -15.90 -6.24 2.14
CA PRO A 2 -15.42 -6.92 0.93
C PRO A 2 -15.40 -8.44 1.14
N ASP A 3 -15.65 -9.17 0.07
CA ASP A 3 -15.60 -10.63 0.04
C ASP A 3 -14.15 -11.11 0.03
N LYS A 4 -13.26 -10.31 -0.56
CA LYS A 4 -11.82 -10.54 -0.59
C LYS A 4 -11.06 -9.21 -0.53
N ILE A 5 -9.95 -9.22 0.21
CA ILE A 5 -8.98 -8.13 0.21
C ILE A 5 -7.66 -8.69 -0.30
N THR A 6 -7.08 -8.03 -1.31
CA THR A 6 -5.73 -8.36 -1.82
C THR A 6 -4.83 -7.18 -1.55
N PHE A 7 -3.69 -7.41 -0.90
CA PHE A 7 -2.72 -6.36 -0.55
C PHE A 7 -1.53 -6.38 -1.51
N TYR A 8 -1.01 -5.19 -1.82
CA TYR A 8 0.15 -5.01 -2.69
C TYR A 8 1.17 -4.07 -2.03
N ALA A 9 2.44 -4.47 -2.01
CA ALA A 9 3.55 -3.58 -1.73
C ALA A 9 3.96 -2.86 -3.02
N ILE A 10 4.09 -1.54 -2.96
CA ILE A 10 4.61 -0.73 -4.08
C ILE A 10 6.13 -0.69 -3.98
N VAL A 11 6.81 -1.21 -5.00
CA VAL A 11 8.26 -1.41 -5.03
C VAL A 11 8.85 -0.78 -6.30
N GLY A 12 9.87 0.06 -6.16
CA GLY A 12 10.46 0.82 -7.24
C GLY A 12 11.71 1.59 -6.80
N GLY A 13 12.52 2.03 -7.76
CA GLY A 13 13.70 2.86 -7.47
C GLY A 13 14.70 2.27 -6.46
N GLY A 14 14.82 0.93 -6.40
CA GLY A 14 15.69 0.23 -5.44
C GLY A 14 15.08 -0.01 -4.05
N SER A 15 13.78 0.21 -3.88
CA SER A 15 13.03 -0.24 -2.71
C SER A 15 12.81 -1.76 -2.73
N THR A 16 12.35 -2.33 -1.63
CA THR A 16 12.08 -3.77 -1.49
C THR A 16 10.78 -3.98 -0.73
N ILE A 17 10.25 -5.20 -0.69
CA ILE A 17 9.04 -5.52 0.10
C ILE A 17 9.25 -5.20 1.60
N ASP A 18 10.47 -5.33 2.12
CA ASP A 18 10.81 -4.97 3.51
C ASP A 18 10.87 -3.46 3.76
N ARG A 19 11.05 -2.67 2.70
CA ARG A 19 11.09 -1.22 2.71
C ARG A 19 10.37 -0.67 1.47
N PRO A 20 9.05 -0.85 1.38
CA PRO A 20 8.30 -0.47 0.18
C PRO A 20 8.11 1.04 0.16
N LEU A 21 7.76 1.57 -1.01
CA LEU A 21 7.39 2.98 -1.18
C LEU A 21 6.01 3.27 -0.60
N GLY A 22 5.12 2.26 -0.62
CA GLY A 22 3.77 2.36 -0.11
C GLY A 22 3.05 1.01 -0.09
N LEU A 23 1.79 1.05 0.31
CA LEU A 23 0.87 -0.09 0.27
C LEU A 23 -0.38 0.29 -0.51
N ALA A 24 -0.85 -0.63 -1.33
CA ALA A 24 -2.16 -0.58 -1.96
C ALA A 24 -2.97 -1.83 -1.57
N ARG A 25 -4.29 -1.76 -1.70
CA ARG A 25 -5.18 -2.91 -1.56
C ARG A 25 -6.33 -2.83 -2.56
N ARG A 26 -6.78 -3.99 -3.02
CA ARG A 26 -8.02 -4.16 -3.77
C ARG A 26 -9.07 -4.77 -2.86
N LEU A 27 -10.23 -4.13 -2.79
CA LEU A 27 -11.42 -4.61 -2.09
C LEU A 27 -12.39 -5.18 -3.12
N GLU A 28 -12.51 -6.50 -3.20
CA GLU A 28 -13.44 -7.17 -4.12
C GLU A 28 -14.79 -7.39 -3.43
N THR A 29 -15.88 -7.13 -4.15
CA THR A 29 -17.28 -7.34 -3.73
C THR A 29 -18.07 -7.98 -4.86
N ASP A 30 -19.26 -8.51 -4.57
CA ASP A 30 -20.23 -8.95 -5.57
C ASP A 30 -20.54 -7.92 -6.69
N TRP A 31 -20.31 -6.62 -6.44
CA TRP A 31 -20.67 -5.52 -7.35
C TRP A 31 -19.47 -4.91 -8.09
N GLY A 32 -18.27 -5.46 -7.90
CA GLY A 32 -17.02 -4.95 -8.47
C GLY A 32 -15.93 -4.78 -7.42
N PHE A 33 -14.96 -3.91 -7.68
CA PHE A 33 -13.85 -3.66 -6.78
C PHE A 33 -13.56 -2.17 -6.57
N THR A 34 -12.92 -1.87 -5.44
CA THR A 34 -12.33 -0.56 -5.17
C THR A 34 -10.85 -0.75 -4.82
N ASP A 35 -10.00 0.03 -5.48
CA ASP A 35 -8.57 0.07 -5.19
C ASP A 35 -8.26 1.24 -4.27
N GLU A 36 -7.45 1.01 -3.24
CA GLU A 36 -7.08 2.01 -2.25
C GLU A 36 -5.57 2.00 -1.98
N ALA A 37 -4.99 3.17 -1.74
CA ALA A 37 -3.62 3.32 -1.27
C ALA A 37 -3.61 3.82 0.19
N LEU A 38 -2.64 3.33 0.96
CA LEU A 38 -2.40 3.80 2.32
C LEU A 38 -1.75 5.19 2.28
N GLN A 39 -2.37 6.14 2.93
CA GLN A 39 -1.92 7.53 3.02
C GLN A 39 -0.93 7.73 4.17
N ASN A 40 -0.25 8.88 4.20
CA ASN A 40 0.71 9.23 5.26
C ASN A 40 0.10 9.30 6.67
N ASP A 41 -1.20 9.61 6.76
CA ASP A 41 -1.97 9.61 8.01
C ASP A 41 -2.51 8.21 8.40
N PHE A 42 -2.13 7.18 7.64
CA PHE A 42 -2.58 5.79 7.77
C PHE A 42 -4.08 5.56 7.52
N SER A 43 -4.74 6.49 6.84
CA SER A 43 -6.04 6.25 6.22
C SER A 43 -5.89 5.53 4.88
N TRP A 44 -6.93 4.82 4.46
CA TRP A 44 -7.04 4.26 3.11
C TRP A 44 -7.88 5.21 2.25
N SER A 45 -7.42 5.47 1.03
CA SER A 45 -8.12 6.33 0.08
C SER A 45 -8.06 5.74 -1.31
N PHE A 46 -9.08 6.01 -2.12
CA PHE A 46 -9.17 5.55 -3.52
C PHE A 46 -7.88 5.84 -4.30
N THR A 47 -7.43 4.87 -5.09
CA THR A 47 -6.27 5.01 -5.98
C THR A 47 -6.50 4.30 -7.31
N PRO A 48 -6.01 4.83 -8.44
CA PRO A 48 -5.99 4.10 -9.71
C PRO A 48 -4.76 3.18 -9.87
N VAL A 49 -3.80 3.21 -8.94
CA VAL A 49 -2.46 2.62 -9.12
C VAL A 49 -2.48 1.13 -9.47
N ILE A 50 -3.38 0.33 -8.87
CA ILE A 50 -3.46 -1.11 -9.18
C ILE A 50 -3.90 -1.32 -10.64
N LEU A 51 -4.90 -0.56 -11.10
CA LEU A 51 -5.37 -0.61 -12.48
C LEU A 51 -4.33 -0.09 -13.48
N GLU A 52 -3.58 0.95 -13.13
CA GLU A 52 -2.49 1.47 -13.97
C GLU A 52 -1.36 0.44 -14.09
N TRP A 53 -1.00 -0.23 -12.99
CA TRP A 53 -0.01 -1.30 -12.99
C TRP A 53 -0.46 -2.51 -13.83
N GLU A 54 -1.71 -2.96 -13.69
CA GLU A 54 -2.27 -4.05 -14.52
C GLU A 54 -2.24 -3.73 -16.02
N ARG A 55 -2.27 -2.44 -16.39
CA ARG A 55 -2.18 -1.96 -17.78
C ARG A 55 -0.74 -1.72 -18.26
N GLY A 56 0.24 -1.75 -17.35
CA GLY A 56 1.62 -1.39 -17.65
C GLY A 56 1.88 0.12 -17.73
N ASP A 57 0.96 0.95 -17.23
CA ASP A 57 1.03 2.41 -17.23
C ASP A 57 1.61 2.98 -15.92
N PHE A 58 1.96 2.11 -14.97
CA PHE A 58 2.58 2.48 -13.70
C PHE A 58 4.07 2.10 -13.69
N ALA A 59 4.94 3.03 -13.27
CA ALA A 59 6.39 2.88 -13.38
C ALA A 59 7.00 1.97 -12.30
N ASP A 60 6.35 1.86 -11.14
CA ASP A 60 6.77 0.98 -10.06
C ASP A 60 6.05 -0.38 -10.16
N GLU A 61 6.59 -1.38 -9.47
CA GLU A 61 6.01 -2.72 -9.39
C GLU A 61 5.07 -2.84 -8.20
N LEU A 62 3.96 -3.56 -8.38
CA LEU A 62 3.11 -4.01 -7.30
C LEU A 62 3.35 -5.49 -7.04
N VAL A 63 3.80 -5.81 -5.83
CA VAL A 63 3.97 -7.20 -5.40
C VAL A 63 2.83 -7.56 -4.47
N GLU A 64 2.03 -8.57 -4.83
CA GLU A 64 1.01 -9.13 -3.95
C GLU A 64 1.67 -9.69 -2.68
N ILE A 65 1.10 -9.37 -1.52
CA ILE A 65 1.60 -9.77 -0.20
C ILE A 65 0.48 -10.35 0.65
N SER A 66 0.85 -11.16 1.65
CA SER A 66 -0.10 -11.67 2.63
C SER A 66 -0.66 -10.56 3.53
N HIS A 67 -1.79 -10.85 4.17
CA HIS A 67 -2.40 -9.95 5.16
C HIS A 67 -1.44 -9.68 6.33
N GLU A 68 -0.72 -10.72 6.80
CA GLU A 68 0.27 -10.57 7.87
C GLU A 68 1.44 -9.68 7.46
N GLU A 69 1.88 -9.76 6.19
CA GLU A 69 2.92 -8.88 5.67
C GLU A 69 2.45 -7.43 5.56
N ALA A 70 1.21 -7.21 5.13
CA ALA A 70 0.62 -5.87 5.08
C ALA A 70 0.59 -5.24 6.48
N ASP A 71 0.14 -5.99 7.50
CA ASP A 71 0.15 -5.52 8.88
C ASP A 71 1.56 -5.18 9.37
N ARG A 72 2.55 -6.04 9.10
CA ARG A 72 3.96 -5.78 9.44
C ARG A 72 4.49 -4.50 8.77
N ILE A 73 4.18 -4.29 7.49
CA ILE A 73 4.61 -3.09 6.75
C ILE A 73 3.94 -1.84 7.32
N ILE A 74 2.64 -1.87 7.64
CA ILE A 74 1.93 -0.74 8.26
C ILE A 74 2.60 -0.33 9.57
N GLN A 75 2.94 -1.30 10.43
CA GLN A 75 3.64 -1.00 11.69
C GLN A 75 5.02 -0.37 11.44
N LYS A 76 5.82 -0.94 10.53
CA LYS A 76 7.12 -0.35 10.15
C LYS A 76 6.99 1.09 9.63
N LEU A 77 5.96 1.39 8.83
CA LEU A 77 5.69 2.74 8.32
C LEU A 77 5.30 3.69 9.46
N ARG A 78 4.50 3.24 10.45
CA ARG A 78 4.16 4.01 11.66
C ARG A 78 5.40 4.37 12.47
N GLU A 79 6.29 3.41 12.72
CA GLU A 79 7.53 3.61 13.47
C GLU A 79 8.45 4.64 12.79
N ARG A 80 8.60 4.55 11.46
CA ARG A 80 9.39 5.52 10.67
C ARG A 80 8.79 6.93 10.75
N ASN A 81 7.49 7.07 10.51
CA ASN A 81 6.82 8.38 10.52
C ASN A 81 6.76 9.00 11.94
N GLY A 82 6.65 8.18 12.99
CA GLY A 82 6.72 8.63 14.38
C GLY A 82 8.11 9.11 14.80
N THR A 83 9.17 8.62 14.16
CA THR A 83 10.56 9.03 14.44
C THR A 83 10.91 10.39 13.80
N SER A 84 10.24 10.77 12.70
CA SER A 84 10.37 12.08 12.05
C SER A 84 9.62 13.23 12.73
N GLY A 85 8.89 12.96 13.82
CA GLY A 85 8.04 13.93 14.53
C GLY A 85 8.66 14.58 15.77
N GLN A 86 9.98 14.51 16.00
CA GLN A 86 10.60 15.36 17.02
C GLN A 86 10.67 16.80 16.50
N PRO A 87 10.08 17.79 17.18
CA PRO A 87 10.36 19.18 16.88
C PRO A 87 11.85 19.40 17.14
N ARG A 88 12.60 19.84 16.12
CA ARG A 88 13.87 20.50 16.40
C ARG A 88 13.53 21.76 17.19
N LEU A 89 14.10 21.84 18.39
CA LEU A 89 14.02 22.93 19.36
C LEU A 89 14.12 24.31 18.72
#